data_AF-A0A101UHM9-F1
#
_entry.id   AF-A0A101UHM9-F1
#
_cell.length_a   1.000
_cell.length_b   1.000
_cell.length_c   1.000
_cell.angle_alpha   90.00
_cell.angle_beta   90.00
_cell.angle_gamma   90.00
#
_symmetry.space_group_name_H-M   'P 1'
#
loop_
_entity.id
_entity.type
_entity.pdbx_description
1 polymer ?
#
loop_
_entity_poly.entity_id
_entity_poly.type
_entity_poly.pdbx_seq_one_letter_code
_entity_poly.pdbx_strand_id
1 'polypeptide(L)' 'MRTEITWEAPYCGEGNNCFRIGTDPDGNAYIAVAGQEDNPLTDTREALRALILEIKAGKADHLL' A
#
# COMPACT_ATOMS: atom_id res chain seq x y z
N MET A 1 -6.94 17.17 11.40
CA MET A 1 -5.46 17.05 11.38
C MET A 1 -5.13 15.97 10.36
N ARG A 2 -4.27 16.26 9.37
CA ARG A 2 -3.70 15.17 8.55
C ARG A 2 -2.71 14.44 9.45
N THR A 3 -2.88 13.14 9.60
CA THR A 3 -1.94 12.31 10.33
C THR A 3 -0.62 12.28 9.57
N GLU A 4 0.51 12.47 10.27
CA GLU A 4 1.84 12.45 9.66
C GLU A 4 2.21 11.01 9.34
N ILE A 5 2.24 10.65 8.05
CA ILE A 5 2.57 9.31 7.58
C ILE A 5 4.08 9.24 7.30
N THR A 6 4.75 8.26 7.91
CA THR A 6 6.14 7.93 7.59
C THR A 6 6.17 6.99 6.40
N TRP A 7 6.73 7.44 5.28
CA TRP A 7 6.76 6.68 4.03
C TRP A 7 8.08 5.93 3.82
N GLU A 8 7.98 4.66 3.45
CA GLU A 8 9.11 3.87 2.96
C GLU A 8 9.52 4.30 1.54
N ALA A 9 10.68 3.82 1.08
CA ALA A 9 11.11 3.99 -0.30
C ALA A 9 10.06 3.42 -1.29
N PRO A 10 9.92 4.00 -2.50
CA PRO A 10 8.95 3.51 -3.47
C PRO A 10 9.33 2.12 -3.99
N TYR A 11 8.32 1.26 -4.10
CA TYR A 11 8.37 -0.03 -4.77
C TYR A 11 7.87 0.16 -6.20
N CYS A 12 8.74 -0.03 -7.19
CA CYS A 12 8.42 0.16 -8.60
C CYS A 12 8.44 -1.17 -9.36
N GLY A 13 7.30 -1.53 -9.96
CA GLY A 13 7.19 -2.67 -10.87
C GLY A 13 7.42 -2.28 -12.32
N GLU A 14 7.20 -3.22 -13.23
CA GLU A 14 7.21 -2.96 -14.67
C GLU A 14 6.16 -1.90 -15.07
N GLY A 15 6.47 -1.09 -16.08
CA GLY A 15 5.54 -0.11 -16.63
C GLY A 15 5.35 1.18 -15.84
N ASN A 16 6.33 1.59 -15.02
CA ASN A 16 6.29 2.82 -14.19
C ASN A 16 5.22 2.83 -13.10
N ASN A 17 4.77 1.66 -12.65
CA ASN A 17 3.87 1.55 -11.51
C ASN A 17 4.66 1.57 -10.20
N CYS A 18 4.84 2.77 -9.64
CA CYS A 18 5.54 2.98 -8.37
C CYS A 18 4.56 3.27 -7.24
N PHE A 19 4.59 2.44 -6.20
CA PHE A 19 3.77 2.57 -5.00
C PHE A 19 4.63 2.83 -3.77
N ARG A 20 4.07 3.50 -2.77
CA ARG A 20 4.69 3.69 -1.46
C ARG A 20 3.81 3.08 -0.39
N ILE A 21 4.47 2.51 0.61
CA ILE A 21 3.84 2.03 1.83
C ILE A 21 4.27 2.98 2.94
N GLY A 22 3.34 3.33 3.82
CA GLY A 22 3.62 4.19 4.96
C GLY A 22 2.78 3.82 6.16
N THR A 23 3.23 4.27 7.33
CA THR A 23 2.52 4.07 8.59
C THR A 23 2.33 5.39 9.31
N ASP A 24 1.19 5.53 9.98
CA ASP A 24 0.94 6.64 10.89
C ASP A 24 1.41 6.32 12.33
N PRO A 25 1.39 7.29 13.27
CA PRO A 25 1.79 7.08 14.65
C PRO A 25 0.89 6.09 15.43
N ASP A 26 -0.31 5.81 14.93
CA ASP A 26 -1.25 4.84 15.51
C ASP A 26 -1.00 3.41 14.99
N GLY A 27 -0.10 3.26 14.01
CA GLY A 27 0.25 1.99 13.38
C GLY A 27 -0.67 1.57 12.24
N ASN A 28 -1.52 2.46 11.73
CA ASN A 28 -2.31 2.19 10.53
C ASN A 28 -1.41 2.24 9.30
N ALA A 29 -1.58 1.26 8.40
CA ALA A 29 -0.84 1.17 7.15
C ALA A 29 -1.59 1.89 6.00
N TYR A 30 -0.82 2.55 5.15
CA TYR A 30 -1.29 3.30 3.99
C TYR A 30 -0.51 2.88 2.75
N ILE A 31 -1.20 2.86 1.60
CA ILE A 31 -0.58 2.64 0.30
C ILE A 31 -1.00 3.80 -0.61
N ALA A 32 -0.04 4.40 -1.32
CA ALA A 32 -0.29 5.47 -2.28
C ALA A 32 0.59 5.29 -3.52
N VAL A 33 0.21 5.94 -4.63
CA VAL A 33 1.10 6.07 -5.81
C VAL A 33 2.21 7.06 -5.46
N ALA A 34 3.45 6.77 -5.87
CA ALA A 34 4.58 7.66 -5.63
C ALA A 34 4.33 9.05 -6.23
N GLY A 35 4.49 10.10 -5.43
CA GLY A 35 4.14 11.49 -5.79
C GLY A 35 2.66 11.85 -5.61
N GLN A 36 1.84 10.94 -5.11
CA GLN A 36 0.43 11.16 -4.75
C GLN A 36 0.15 10.69 -3.31
N GLU A 37 1.11 10.85 -2.40
CA GLU A 37 1.04 10.39 -1.00
C GLU A 37 -0.15 10.98 -0.23
N ASP A 38 -0.65 12.13 -0.67
CA ASP A 38 -1.86 12.78 -0.16
C ASP A 38 -3.17 12.08 -0.53
N ASN A 39 -3.13 11.15 -1.48
CA ASN A 39 -4.28 10.42 -2.00
C ASN A 39 -4.05 8.90 -1.82
N PRO A 40 -4.44 8.32 -0.67
CA PRO A 40 -4.31 6.89 -0.46
C PRO A 40 -5.12 6.11 -1.50
N LEU A 41 -4.64 4.93 -1.87
CA LEU A 41 -5.38 3.99 -2.70
C LEU A 41 -6.65 3.57 -1.97
N THR A 42 -7.79 3.93 -2.56
CA THR A 42 -9.11 3.51 -2.09
C THR A 42 -9.65 2.44 -3.03
N ASP A 43 -10.06 1.31 -2.47
CA ASP A 43 -10.84 0.28 -3.16
C ASP A 43 -12.04 -0.06 -2.26
N THR A 44 -12.91 -0.95 -2.73
CA THR A 44 -13.96 -1.57 -1.93
C THR A 44 -13.34 -2.37 -0.78
N ARG A 45 -14.07 -2.44 0.35
CA ARG A 45 -13.66 -3.23 1.52
C ARG A 45 -13.49 -4.70 1.15
N GLU A 46 -14.32 -5.19 0.25
CA GLU A 46 -14.33 -6.57 -0.24
C GLU A 46 -13.06 -6.88 -1.03
N ALA A 47 -12.63 -5.99 -1.93
CA ALA A 47 -11.40 -6.15 -2.70
C ALA A 47 -10.15 -6.10 -1.80
N LEU A 48 -10.05 -5.13 -0.88
CA LEU A 48 -8.94 -5.07 0.08
C LEU A 48 -8.87 -6.30 0.97
N ARG A 49 -10.02 -6.79 1.45
CA ARG A 49 -10.08 -8.03 2.24
C ARG A 49 -9.59 -9.23 1.42
N ALA A 50 -10.02 -9.34 0.17
CA ALA A 50 -9.58 -10.41 -0.72
C ALA A 50 -8.06 -10.36 -0.92
N LEU A 51 -7.49 -9.19 -1.23
CA LEU A 51 -6.06 -8.98 -1.37
C LEU A 51 -5.28 -9.48 -0.13
N ILE A 52 -5.69 -9.07 1.07
CA ILE A 52 -5.03 -9.48 2.32
C ILE A 52 -5.11 -11.01 2.51
N LEU A 53 -6.25 -11.62 2.20
CA LEU A 53 -6.41 -13.07 2.31
C LEU A 53 -5.51 -13.83 1.34
N GLU A 54 -5.36 -13.34 0.11
CA GLU A 54 -4.51 -13.95 -0.91
C GLU A 54 -3.02 -13.80 -0.58
N ILE A 55 -2.61 -12.66 -0.02
CA ILE A 55 -1.26 -12.48 0.54
C ILE A 55 -1.01 -13.50 1.66
N LYS A 56 -1.96 -13.64 2.60
CA LYS A 56 -1.86 -14.63 3.70
C LYS A 56 -1.89 -16.07 3.23
N ALA A 57 -2.57 -16.35 2.12
CA ALA A 57 -2.56 -17.66 1.47
C ALA A 57 -1.23 -17.95 0.76
N GLY A 58 -0.28 -17.01 0.80
CA GLY A 58 1.00 -17.13 0.14
C GLY A 58 0.85 -17.10 -1.37
N LYS A 59 -0.05 -16.30 -1.94
CA LYS A 59 -0.07 -16.07 -3.41
C LYS A 59 0.78 -14.88 -3.85
N ALA A 60 1.29 -14.15 -2.86
CA ALA A 60 2.27 -13.07 -3.00
C ALA A 60 3.71 -13.57 -2.75
N ASP A 61 3.90 -14.86 -2.52
CA ASP A 61 5.20 -15.51 -2.27
C ASP A 61 6.15 -15.45 -3.47
N HIS A 62 5.62 -15.29 -4.68
CA HIS A 62 6.39 -15.08 -5.92
C HIS A 62 6.66 -13.61 -6.26
N LEU A 63 6.30 -12.64 -5.39
CA LEU A 63 6.50 -11.20 -5.64
C LEU A 63 7.87 -10.67 -5.21
N LEU A 64 8.82 -11.54 -4.83
CA LEU A 64 10.18 -11.17 -4.41
C LEU A 64 11.25 -11.79 -5.31
#